data_AF-W9CLT2-F1
#
_entry.id   AF-W9CLT2-F1
#
_cell.length_a   1.000
_cell.length_b   1.000
_cell.length_c   1.000
_cell.angle_alpha   90.00
_cell.angle_beta   90.00
_cell.angle_gamma   90.00
#
_symmetry.space_group_name_H-M   'P 1'
#
loop_
_entity.id
_entity.type
_entity.pdbx_description
1 polymer ?
#
loop_
_entity_poly.entity_id
_entity_poly.type
_entity_poly.pdbx_seq_one_letter_code
_entity_poly.pdbx_strand_id
1 'polypeptide(L)'
;MPTTYSSSEKTHILKLCTTHNIRDGHPTPRGIWPLIATAMQMEAQQHLPGGQQFDSDPWHFRHYLPKTLNSLALRWIREEARKERTRKFRDLQARRARGEKTLTEIIEEHIASGLSVRTDFGFVVL
;
A
#
# COMPACT_ATOMS: atom_id res chain seq x y z
N MET A 1 16.45 20.81 12.10
CA MET A 1 16.11 20.96 10.67
C MET A 1 14.83 20.18 10.41
N PRO A 2 13.79 20.77 9.80
CA PRO A 2 12.46 20.15 9.74
C PRO A 2 12.54 18.81 9.01
N THR A 3 12.17 17.75 9.72
CA THR A 3 12.31 16.34 9.34
C THR A 3 11.12 15.83 8.52
N THR A 4 10.32 16.73 7.97
CA THR A 4 9.13 16.39 7.20
C THR A 4 9.50 16.25 5.73
N TYR A 5 9.38 15.02 5.22
CA TYR A 5 9.39 14.73 3.79
C TYR A 5 8.16 15.36 3.15
N SER A 6 8.30 15.84 1.91
CA SER A 6 7.14 16.31 1.14
C SER A 6 6.17 15.14 0.87
N SER A 7 4.93 15.48 0.50
CA SER A 7 3.93 14.46 0.12
C SER A 7 4.38 13.67 -1.13
N SER A 8 5.01 14.34 -2.08
CA SER A 8 5.59 13.74 -3.29
C SER A 8 6.75 12.81 -2.96
N GLU A 9 7.68 13.21 -2.09
CA GLU A 9 8.77 12.36 -1.61
C GLU A 9 8.22 11.09 -0.93
N LYS A 10 7.24 11.24 -0.02
CA LYS A 10 6.59 10.11 0.65
C LYS A 10 5.97 9.16 -0.39
N THR A 11 5.27 9.71 -1.37
CA THR A 11 4.60 8.93 -2.41
C THR A 11 5.60 8.15 -3.26
N HIS A 12 6.71 8.78 -3.66
CA HIS A 12 7.76 8.13 -4.42
C HIS A 12 8.41 7.00 -3.61
N ILE A 13 8.72 7.21 -2.32
CA ILE A 13 9.26 6.17 -1.44
C ILE A 13 8.30 4.97 -1.34
N LEU A 14 7.00 5.21 -1.14
CA LEU A 14 6.00 4.14 -1.06
C LEU A 14 5.86 3.38 -2.39
N LYS A 15 5.96 4.09 -3.52
CA LYS A 15 5.97 3.46 -4.86
C LYS A 15 7.17 2.53 -5.01
N LEU A 16 8.38 2.98 -4.66
CA LEU A 16 9.58 2.13 -4.68
C LEU A 16 9.43 0.90 -3.77
N CYS A 17 8.88 1.09 -2.57
CA CYS A 17 8.61 -0.03 -1.67
C CYS A 17 7.64 -1.06 -2.29
N THR A 18 6.62 -0.59 -3.00
CA THR A 18 5.67 -1.44 -3.72
C THR A 18 6.35 -2.21 -4.85
N THR A 19 7.16 -1.53 -5.68
CA THR A 19 7.93 -2.15 -6.78
C THR A 19 8.86 -3.25 -6.28
N HIS A 20 9.48 -3.07 -5.12
CA HIS A 20 10.38 -4.06 -4.52
C HIS A 20 9.69 -5.05 -3.57
N ASN A 21 8.36 -5.11 -3.56
CA ASN A 21 7.56 -6.01 -2.71
C ASN A 21 7.89 -5.91 -1.20
N ILE A 22 8.23 -4.71 -0.72
CA ILE A 22 8.49 -4.47 0.69
C ILE A 22 7.15 -4.42 1.44
N ARG A 23 7.03 -5.26 2.47
CA ARG A 23 5.83 -5.38 3.31
C ARG A 23 6.23 -5.30 4.78
N ASP A 24 5.37 -4.71 5.60
CA ASP A 24 5.56 -4.72 7.03
C ASP A 24 5.53 -6.16 7.57
N GLY A 25 6.45 -6.47 8.50
CA GLY A 25 6.60 -7.83 9.05
C GLY A 25 7.35 -8.83 8.16
N HIS A 26 7.75 -8.46 6.93
CA HIS A 26 8.53 -9.34 6.06
C HIS A 26 10.00 -8.90 5.97
N PRO A 27 10.96 -9.83 6.02
CA PRO A 27 12.37 -9.50 5.86
C PRO A 27 12.62 -8.96 4.45
N THR A 28 13.24 -7.78 4.37
CA THR A 28 13.68 -7.21 3.09
C THR A 28 15.01 -7.83 2.68
N PRO A 29 15.19 -8.22 1.40
CA PRO A 29 16.48 -8.70 0.89
C PRO A 29 17.60 -7.68 1.12
N ARG A 30 18.82 -8.18 1.39
CA ARG A 30 20.00 -7.33 1.51
C ARG A 30 20.23 -6.57 0.19
N GLY A 31 20.60 -5.30 0.28
CA GLY A 31 20.88 -4.44 -0.88
C GLY A 31 19.69 -3.63 -1.41
N ILE A 32 18.44 -3.98 -1.07
CA ILE A 32 17.26 -3.23 -1.54
C ILE A 32 17.23 -1.80 -1.00
N TRP A 33 17.52 -1.61 0.30
CA TRP A 33 17.51 -0.26 0.88
C TRP A 33 18.58 0.68 0.29
N PRO A 34 19.82 0.23 0.03
CA PRO A 34 20.77 0.98 -0.79
C PRO A 34 20.28 1.32 -2.20
N LEU A 35 19.60 0.39 -2.88
CA LEU A 35 19.03 0.66 -4.21
C LEU A 35 17.93 1.74 -4.15
N ILE A 36 17.02 1.64 -3.17
CA ILE A 36 15.98 2.66 -2.94
C ILE A 36 16.62 4.01 -2.61
N ALA A 37 17.66 4.05 -1.79
CA ALA A 37 18.38 5.29 -1.48
C ALA A 37 18.99 5.93 -2.74
N THR A 38 19.56 5.12 -3.62
CA THR A 38 20.12 5.58 -4.90
C THR A 38 19.03 6.10 -5.83
N ALA A 39 17.91 5.39 -5.95
CA ALA A 39 16.76 5.82 -6.74
C ALA A 39 16.18 7.16 -6.24
N MET A 40 16.05 7.32 -4.92
CA MET A 40 15.64 8.59 -4.31
C MET A 40 16.61 9.72 -4.64
N GLN A 41 17.92 9.46 -4.60
CA GLN A 41 18.93 10.46 -4.92
C GLN A 41 18.86 10.90 -6.39
N MET A 42 18.59 9.96 -7.31
CA MET A 42 18.40 10.25 -8.73
C MET A 42 17.12 11.03 -9.00
N GLU A 43 16.00 10.62 -8.41
CA GLU A 43 14.73 11.35 -8.55
C GLU A 43 14.84 12.77 -7.99
N ALA A 44 15.49 12.94 -6.83
CA ALA A 44 15.67 14.24 -6.22
C ALA A 44 16.37 15.24 -7.15
N GLN A 45 17.22 14.80 -8.08
CA GLN A 45 17.85 15.71 -9.05
C GLN A 45 16.82 16.41 -9.96
N GLN A 46 15.67 15.79 -10.22
CA GLN A 46 14.59 16.41 -10.99
C GLN A 46 13.88 17.52 -10.21
N HIS A 47 13.90 17.43 -8.88
CA HIS A 47 13.15 18.30 -7.97
C HIS A 47 14.03 19.33 -7.25
N LEU A 48 15.33 19.35 -7.52
CA LEU A 48 16.29 20.32 -6.99
C LEU A 48 16.53 21.45 -8.01
N PRO A 49 17.12 22.59 -7.61
CA PRO A 49 17.38 23.70 -8.53
C PRO A 49 18.10 23.25 -9.81
N GLY A 50 17.52 23.57 -10.97
CA GLY A 50 18.00 23.14 -12.28
C GLY A 50 17.40 21.83 -12.81
N GLY A 51 16.63 21.11 -12.00
CA GLY A 51 15.85 19.94 -12.39
C GLY A 51 14.53 20.30 -13.07
N GLN A 52 13.99 19.38 -13.87
CA GLN A 52 12.79 19.62 -14.69
C GLN A 52 11.52 19.90 -13.86
N GLN A 53 11.46 19.38 -12.64
CA GLN A 53 10.29 19.44 -11.74
C GLN A 53 10.46 20.44 -10.61
N PHE A 54 11.56 21.20 -10.57
CA PHE A 54 11.83 22.16 -9.49
C PHE A 54 10.74 23.22 -9.34
N ASP A 55 10.24 23.76 -10.45
CA ASP A 55 9.25 24.84 -10.41
C ASP A 55 7.85 24.37 -9.99
N SER A 56 7.53 23.09 -10.19
CA SER A 56 6.19 22.53 -9.93
C SER A 56 6.09 21.69 -8.65
N ASP A 57 7.15 20.96 -8.30
CA ASP A 57 7.24 20.11 -7.11
C ASP A 57 8.66 20.13 -6.54
N PRO A 58 9.09 21.23 -5.90
CA PRO A 58 10.43 21.33 -5.33
C PRO A 58 10.61 20.40 -4.13
N TRP A 59 11.70 19.63 -4.12
CA TRP A 59 12.08 18.81 -2.98
C TRP A 59 13.14 19.51 -2.13
N HIS A 60 13.24 19.09 -0.87
CA HIS A 60 14.30 19.58 0.02
C HIS A 60 15.62 18.85 -0.28
N PHE A 61 16.73 19.59 -0.24
CA PHE A 61 18.05 18.97 -0.31
C PHE A 61 18.26 18.02 0.88
N ARG A 62 18.47 16.73 0.61
CA ARG A 62 18.57 15.70 1.63
C ARG A 62 19.53 14.59 1.20
N HIS A 63 20.21 13.99 2.18
CA HIS A 63 20.94 12.75 1.99
C HIS A 63 20.05 11.57 2.37
N TYR A 64 19.74 10.73 1.39
CA TYR A 64 18.91 9.55 1.59
C TYR A 64 19.75 8.39 2.12
N LEU A 65 19.68 8.14 3.43
CA LEU A 65 20.38 7.03 4.07
C LEU A 65 19.49 5.79 4.15
N PRO A 66 20.00 4.58 3.80
CA PRO A 66 19.21 3.34 3.83
C PRO A 66 18.52 3.07 5.16
N LYS A 67 19.20 3.33 6.29
CA LYS A 67 18.66 3.11 7.64
C LYS A 67 17.47 4.02 7.94
N THR A 68 17.54 5.29 7.53
CA THR A 68 16.49 6.28 7.74
C THR A 68 15.30 6.02 6.84
N LEU A 69 15.56 5.66 5.58
CA LEU A 69 14.50 5.30 4.63
C LEU A 69 13.73 4.07 5.09
N ASN A 70 14.43 3.04 5.58
CA ASN A 70 13.79 1.82 6.08
C ASN A 70 12.78 2.13 7.19
N SER A 71 13.21 2.80 8.25
CA SER A 71 12.35 3.05 9.41
C SER A 71 11.13 3.92 9.05
N LEU A 72 11.33 4.93 8.19
CA LEU A 72 10.25 5.81 7.73
C LEU A 72 9.27 5.10 6.80
N ALA A 73 9.78 4.37 5.81
CA ALA A 73 8.96 3.65 4.85
C ALA A 73 8.08 2.60 5.55
N LEU A 74 8.64 1.81 6.47
CA LEU A 74 7.86 0.84 7.24
C LEU A 74 6.79 1.51 8.10
N ARG A 75 7.09 2.66 8.71
CA ARG A 75 6.09 3.43 9.45
C ARG A 75 4.93 3.88 8.55
N TRP A 76 5.24 4.40 7.36
CA TRP A 76 4.21 4.83 6.43
C TRP A 76 3.41 3.66 5.84
N ILE A 77 4.04 2.52 5.56
CA ILE A 77 3.34 1.30 5.11
C ILE A 77 2.29 0.89 6.17
N ARG A 78 2.64 0.94 7.46
CA ARG A 78 1.68 0.67 8.55
C ARG A 78 0.56 1.68 8.62
N GLU A 79 0.88 2.96 8.46
CA GLU A 79 -0.12 4.03 8.47
C GLU A 79 -1.12 3.86 7.31
N GLU A 80 -0.65 3.60 6.10
CA GLU A 80 -1.50 3.38 4.94
C GLU A 80 -2.34 2.10 5.09
N ALA A 81 -1.76 1.01 5.61
CA ALA A 81 -2.51 -0.20 5.93
C ALA A 81 -3.62 0.06 6.98
N ARG A 82 -3.35 0.90 7.99
CA ARG A 82 -4.34 1.28 9.01
C ARG A 82 -5.45 2.16 8.43
N LYS A 83 -5.11 3.12 7.58
CA LYS A 83 -6.09 3.96 6.88
C LYS A 83 -7.00 3.10 6.00
N GLU A 84 -6.43 2.16 5.26
CA GLU A 84 -7.18 1.25 4.40
C GLU A 84 -8.18 0.40 5.20
N ARG A 85 -7.74 -0.18 6.32
CA ARG A 85 -8.64 -0.93 7.22
C ARG A 85 -9.77 -0.07 7.75
N THR A 86 -9.45 1.16 8.19
CA THR A 86 -10.45 2.12 8.68
C THR A 86 -11.47 2.48 7.60
N ARG A 87 -11.01 2.71 6.37
CA ARG A 87 -11.87 2.98 5.22
C ARG A 87 -12.80 1.82 4.93
N LYS A 88 -12.25 0.60 4.77
CA LYS A 88 -13.05 -0.61 4.55
C LYS A 88 -14.10 -0.84 5.63
N PHE A 89 -13.75 -0.57 6.90
CA PHE A 89 -14.69 -0.70 8.01
C PHE A 89 -15.83 0.33 7.92
N ARG A 90 -15.53 1.60 7.59
CA ARG A 90 -16.55 2.62 7.37
C ARG A 90 -17.45 2.28 6.19
N ASP A 91 -16.88 1.81 5.09
CA ASP A 91 -17.63 1.39 3.91
C ASP A 91 -18.56 0.22 4.25
N LEU A 92 -18.08 -0.76 5.03
CA LEU A 92 -18.88 -1.88 5.51
C LEU A 92 -20.06 -1.41 6.36
N GLN A 93 -19.83 -0.48 7.30
CA GLN A 93 -20.90 0.09 8.11
C GLN A 93 -21.92 0.85 7.27
N ALA A 94 -21.47 1.64 6.28
CA ALA A 94 -22.35 2.37 5.39
C ALA A 94 -23.22 1.43 4.53
N ARG A 95 -22.65 0.31 4.05
CA ARG A 95 -23.39 -0.73 3.32
C ARG A 95 -24.46 -1.38 4.20
N ARG A 96 -24.10 -1.77 5.43
CA ARG A 96 -25.05 -2.31 6.41
C ARG A 96 -26.18 -1.33 6.75
N ALA A 97 -25.87 -0.04 6.91
CA ALA A 97 -26.88 0.99 7.16
C ALA A 97 -27.88 1.16 5.99
N ARG A 98 -27.47 0.83 4.76
CA ARG A 98 -28.35 0.78 3.57
C ARG A 98 -29.08 -0.55 3.40
N GLY A 99 -28.91 -1.51 4.32
CA GLY A 99 -29.49 -2.85 4.21
C GLY A 99 -28.80 -3.75 3.18
N GLU A 100 -27.63 -3.36 2.66
CA GLU A 100 -26.85 -4.22 1.77
C GLU A 100 -26.19 -5.34 2.57
N LYS A 101 -26.44 -6.60 2.16
CA LYS A 101 -25.74 -7.76 2.72
C LYS A 101 -24.36 -7.91 2.08
N THR A 102 -23.40 -8.26 2.91
CA THR A 102 -22.05 -8.63 2.47
C THR A 102 -22.04 -10.02 1.87
N LEU A 103 -21.06 -10.32 1.01
CA LEU A 103 -20.92 -11.66 0.43
C LEU A 103 -20.80 -12.74 1.52
N THR A 104 -20.09 -12.42 2.62
CA THR A 104 -19.98 -13.29 3.80
C THR A 104 -21.32 -13.54 4.48
N GLU A 105 -22.14 -12.50 4.70
CA GLU A 105 -23.49 -12.66 5.28
C GLU A 105 -24.40 -13.46 4.36
N ILE A 106 -24.30 -13.26 3.04
CA ILE A 106 -25.06 -14.07 2.05
C ILE A 106 -24.63 -15.53 2.11
N ILE A 107 -23.33 -15.81 2.21
CA ILE A 107 -22.80 -17.18 2.34
C ILE A 107 -23.24 -17.80 3.67
N GLU A 108 -23.16 -17.07 4.79
CA GLU A 108 -23.59 -17.56 6.10
C GLU A 108 -25.09 -17.83 6.14
N GLU A 109 -25.93 -16.94 5.61
CA GLU A 109 -27.38 -17.18 5.46
C GLU A 109 -27.65 -18.39 4.58
N HIS A 110 -26.89 -18.56 3.50
CA HIS A 110 -27.02 -19.71 2.61
C HIS A 110 -26.66 -21.03 3.32
N ILE A 111 -25.53 -21.07 4.05
CA ILE A 111 -25.13 -22.23 4.86
C ILE A 111 -26.18 -22.52 5.95
N ALA A 112 -26.65 -21.49 6.66
CA ALA A 112 -27.65 -21.61 7.71
C ALA A 112 -29.02 -22.06 7.18
N SER A 113 -29.36 -21.70 5.94
CA SER A 113 -30.60 -22.14 5.29
C SER A 113 -30.63 -23.64 4.95
N GLY A 114 -29.49 -24.35 5.08
CA GLY A 114 -29.40 -25.77 4.77
C GLY A 114 -29.57 -26.10 3.27
N LEU A 115 -29.63 -25.07 2.40
CA LEU A 115 -29.61 -25.24 0.96
C LEU A 115 -28.22 -25.71 0.55
N SER A 116 -28.01 -27.02 0.54
CA SER A 116 -26.82 -27.60 -0.08
C SER A 116 -26.76 -27.18 -1.55
N VAL A 117 -25.68 -26.55 -1.97
CA VAL A 117 -25.37 -26.47 -3.41
C VAL A 117 -25.14 -27.91 -3.85
N ARG A 118 -26.14 -28.50 -4.49
CA ARG A 118 -25.98 -29.71 -5.29
C ARG A 118 -25.07 -29.31 -6.45
N THR A 119 -23.76 -29.44 -6.25
CA THR A 119 -22.80 -29.43 -7.35
C THR A 119 -22.89 -30.79 -8.03
N ASP A 120 -24.03 -31.08 -8.64
CA ASP A 120 -24.15 -32.17 -9.61
C ASP A 120 -23.42 -31.70 -10.88
N PHE A 121 -22.09 -31.60 -10.81
CA PHE A 121 -21.26 -31.75 -11.99
C PHE A 121 -21.33 -33.23 -12.35
N GLY A 122 -22.43 -33.60 -13.00
CA GLY A 122 -22.56 -34.87 -13.69
C GLY A 122 -21.47 -34.94 -14.75
N PHE A 123 -20.33 -35.54 -14.40
CA PHE A 123 -19.43 -36.10 -15.37
C PHE A 123 -20.17 -37.28 -16.00
N VAL A 124 -20.86 -37.01 -17.12
CA VAL A 124 -21.19 -38.05 -18.08
C VAL A 124 -19.86 -38.46 -18.70
N VAL A 125 -19.30 -39.57 -18.21
CA VAL A 125 -18.27 -40.31 -18.92
C VAL A 125 -19.01 -41.03 -20.06
N LEU A 126 -18.82 -40.53 -21.28
CA LEU A 126 -19.10 -41.28 -22.51
C LEU A 126 -17.99 -42.29 -22.76
#